data_AF-A0A2A5AY67-F1
#
_entry.id   AF-A0A2A5AY67-F1
#
_cell.length_a   1.000
_cell.length_b   1.000
_cell.length_c   1.000
_cell.angle_alpha   90.00
_cell.angle_beta   90.00
_cell.angle_gamma   90.00
#
_symmetry.space_group_name_H-M   'P 1'
#
loop_
_entity.id
_entity.type
_entity.pdbx_description
1 polymer ?
#
loop_
_entity_poly.entity_id
_entity_poly.type
_entity_poly.pdbx_seq_one_letter_code
_entity_poly.pdbx_strand_id
1 'polypeptide(L)'
;MLAEINEQIAQFPTWIQRWLVWMQFILIVCPVLFIKFREAQALVVAQVFNFAVGAVVVILQNYQVTKLFGLGHVFWAVAFVYILRRWLKGKIKLQGFDAYNLAYVVWLPTAMLTLVVSLVFDGYDLVAYANGLRMPLIEYYNQR
;
A
#
# COMPACT_ATOMS: atom_id res chain seq x y z
N MET A 1 -18.80 -8.89 0.52
CA MET A 1 -17.38 -8.48 0.58
C MET A 1 -17.05 -7.23 -0.24
N LEU A 2 -16.97 -7.26 -1.60
CA LEU A 2 -16.54 -6.07 -2.36
C LEU A 2 -17.51 -4.88 -2.24
N ALA A 3 -18.82 -5.13 -2.23
CA ALA A 3 -19.83 -4.08 -2.03
C ALA A 3 -19.71 -3.43 -0.65
N GLU A 4 -19.60 -4.23 0.42
CA GLU A 4 -19.44 -3.74 1.80
C GLU A 4 -18.15 -2.92 1.98
N ILE A 5 -17.03 -3.34 1.36
CA ILE A 5 -15.78 -2.58 1.40
C ILE A 5 -15.92 -1.25 0.65
N ASN A 6 -16.61 -1.23 -0.50
CA ASN A 6 -16.83 0.00 -1.25
C ASN A 6 -17.74 0.98 -0.50
N GLU A 7 -18.79 0.50 0.14
CA GLU A 7 -19.67 1.30 1.00
C GLU A 7 -18.89 1.90 2.18
N GLN A 8 -18.00 1.10 2.79
CA GLN A 8 -17.10 1.54 3.84
C GLN A 8 -16.13 2.62 3.36
N ILE A 9 -15.53 2.45 2.17
CA ILE A 9 -14.61 3.45 1.61
C ILE A 9 -15.32 4.78 1.34
N ALA A 10 -16.58 4.74 0.89
CA ALA A 10 -17.38 5.93 0.63
C ALA A 10 -17.67 6.77 1.89
N GLN A 11 -17.57 6.17 3.08
CA GLN A 11 -17.79 6.84 4.36
C GLN A 11 -16.54 7.53 4.93
N PHE A 12 -15.36 7.34 4.35
CA PHE A 12 -14.17 8.07 4.78
C PHE A 12 -14.22 9.54 4.37
N PRO A 13 -13.51 10.44 5.08
CA PRO A 13 -13.26 11.80 4.62
C PRO A 13 -12.69 11.83 3.20
N THR A 14 -13.07 12.83 2.41
CA THR A 14 -12.71 12.94 0.98
C THR A 14 -11.20 12.93 0.72
N TRP A 15 -10.40 13.46 1.65
CA TRP A 15 -8.94 13.43 1.53
C TRP A 15 -8.36 12.01 1.65
N ILE A 16 -8.94 11.16 2.51
CA ILE A 16 -8.56 9.75 2.64
C ILE A 16 -8.97 9.00 1.38
N GLN A 17 -10.17 9.24 0.86
CA GLN A 17 -10.62 8.61 -0.39
C GLN A 17 -9.65 8.92 -1.54
N ARG A 18 -9.25 10.20 -1.70
CA ARG A 18 -8.26 10.62 -2.71
C ARG A 18 -6.91 9.95 -2.49
N TRP A 19 -6.46 9.83 -1.23
CA TRP A 19 -5.23 9.14 -0.88
C TRP A 19 -5.29 7.64 -1.21
N LEU A 20 -6.40 6.96 -0.92
CA LEU A 20 -6.60 5.55 -1.26
C LEU A 20 -6.56 5.34 -2.79
N VAL A 21 -7.21 6.19 -3.56
CA VAL A 21 -7.16 6.14 -5.04
C VAL A 21 -5.73 6.36 -5.55
N TRP A 22 -5.02 7.33 -5.00
CA TRP A 22 -3.62 7.58 -5.32
C TRP A 22 -2.74 6.36 -5.05
N MET A 23 -2.87 5.75 -3.87
CA MET A 23 -2.13 4.54 -3.50
C MET A 23 -2.45 3.37 -4.42
N GLN A 24 -3.73 3.14 -4.74
CA GLN A 24 -4.12 2.07 -5.66
C GLN A 24 -3.46 2.26 -7.03
N PHE A 25 -3.47 3.48 -7.56
CA PHE A 25 -2.82 3.74 -8.84
C PHE A 25 -1.30 3.52 -8.76
N ILE A 26 -0.61 4.16 -7.81
CA ILE A 26 0.85 4.15 -7.72
C ILE A 26 1.43 2.80 -7.28
N LEU A 27 0.78 2.09 -6.37
CA LEU A 27 1.31 0.87 -5.74
C LEU A 27 0.68 -0.43 -6.26
N ILE A 28 -0.41 -0.35 -7.04
CA ILE A 28 -1.09 -1.54 -7.58
C ILE A 28 -1.08 -1.52 -9.10
N VAL A 29 -1.54 -0.44 -9.73
CA VAL A 29 -1.64 -0.35 -11.20
C VAL A 29 -0.27 -0.15 -11.84
N CYS A 30 0.47 0.89 -11.43
CA CYS A 30 1.76 1.22 -12.04
C CYS A 30 2.83 0.10 -11.96
N PRO A 31 2.99 -0.67 -10.85
CA PRO A 31 3.96 -1.76 -10.83
C PRO A 31 3.69 -2.84 -11.88
N VAL A 32 2.42 -3.08 -12.22
CA VAL A 32 2.06 -4.02 -13.30
C VAL A 32 2.50 -3.47 -14.66
N LEU A 33 2.34 -2.17 -14.90
CA LEU A 33 2.85 -1.52 -16.12
C LEU A 33 4.38 -1.59 -16.21
N PHE A 34 5.06 -1.54 -15.07
CA PHE A 34 6.52 -1.59 -14.94
C PHE A 34 7.07 -2.99 -14.65
N ILE A 35 6.32 -4.06 -14.90
CA ILE A 35 6.66 -5.45 -14.50
C ILE A 35 8.00 -5.96 -15.05
N LYS A 36 8.58 -5.33 -16.08
CA LYS A 36 9.92 -5.66 -16.58
C LYS A 36 11.03 -5.33 -15.56
N PHE A 37 10.79 -4.40 -14.64
CA PHE A 37 11.73 -3.99 -13.61
C PHE A 37 11.55 -4.84 -12.35
N ARG A 38 12.68 -5.26 -11.74
CA ARG A 38 12.68 -6.15 -10.57
C ARG A 38 12.02 -5.51 -9.35
N GLU A 39 12.12 -4.20 -9.24
CA GLU A 39 11.56 -3.40 -8.16
C GLU A 39 10.03 -3.39 -8.26
N ALA A 40 9.49 -3.28 -9.47
CA ALA A 40 8.06 -3.40 -9.73
C ALA A 40 7.55 -4.83 -9.48
N GLN A 41 8.29 -5.85 -9.92
CA GLN A 41 7.97 -7.25 -9.61
C GLN A 41 7.88 -7.50 -8.10
N ALA A 42 8.81 -6.95 -7.32
CA ALA A 42 8.78 -7.06 -5.86
C ALA A 42 7.52 -6.43 -5.26
N LEU A 43 7.08 -5.26 -5.76
CA LEU A 43 5.82 -4.65 -5.33
C LEU A 43 4.60 -5.47 -5.74
N VAL A 44 4.57 -6.04 -6.94
CA VAL A 44 3.48 -6.93 -7.37
C VAL A 44 3.39 -8.16 -6.47
N VAL A 45 4.51 -8.81 -6.16
CA VAL A 45 4.54 -9.95 -5.24
C VAL A 45 4.06 -9.54 -3.85
N ALA A 46 4.53 -8.41 -3.33
CA ALA A 46 4.07 -7.89 -2.06
C ALA A 46 2.58 -7.58 -2.07
N GLN A 47 2.03 -7.08 -3.18
CA GLN A 47 0.61 -6.80 -3.32
C GLN A 47 -0.25 -8.05 -3.30
N VAL A 48 0.21 -9.14 -3.91
CA VAL A 48 -0.48 -10.45 -3.85
C VAL A 48 -0.60 -10.93 -2.40
N PHE A 49 0.49 -10.88 -1.64
CA PHE A 49 0.45 -11.26 -0.23
C PHE A 49 -0.34 -10.29 0.64
N ASN A 50 -0.26 -8.98 0.36
CA ASN A 50 -1.05 -7.97 1.04
C ASN A 50 -2.55 -8.24 0.84
N PHE A 51 -3.00 -8.50 -0.38
CA PHE A 51 -4.39 -8.85 -0.65
C PHE A 51 -4.82 -10.17 0.00
N ALA A 52 -3.96 -11.19 0.00
CA ALA A 52 -4.26 -12.46 0.65
C ALA A 52 -4.48 -12.27 2.16
N VAL A 53 -3.57 -11.56 2.84
CA VAL A 53 -3.73 -11.26 4.27
C VAL A 53 -4.90 -10.32 4.53
N GLY A 54 -5.07 -9.26 3.73
CA GLY A 54 -6.18 -8.32 3.84
C GLY A 54 -7.54 -9.01 3.72
N ALA A 55 -7.69 -9.95 2.78
CA ALA A 55 -8.90 -10.75 2.64
C ALA A 55 -9.19 -11.59 3.89
N VAL A 56 -8.16 -12.28 4.42
CA VAL A 56 -8.30 -13.07 5.66
C VAL A 56 -8.68 -12.19 6.85
N VAL A 57 -8.01 -11.05 7.02
CA VAL A 57 -8.30 -10.10 8.11
C VAL A 57 -9.73 -9.59 8.03
N VAL A 58 -10.18 -9.14 6.85
CA VAL A 58 -11.54 -8.62 6.67
C VAL A 58 -12.57 -9.70 6.98
N ILE A 59 -12.37 -10.95 6.54
CA ILE A 59 -13.27 -12.07 6.86
C ILE A 59 -13.32 -12.30 8.38
N LEU A 60 -12.17 -12.32 9.06
CA LEU A 60 -12.08 -12.51 10.52
C LEU A 60 -12.62 -11.32 11.33
N GLN A 61 -12.75 -10.15 10.73
CA GLN A 61 -13.31 -8.93 11.33
C GLN A 61 -14.77 -8.70 10.92
N ASN A 62 -15.50 -9.73 10.46
CA ASN A 62 -16.89 -9.63 10.00
C ASN A 62 -17.09 -8.54 8.93
N TYR A 63 -16.18 -8.51 7.96
CA TYR A 63 -16.16 -7.56 6.85
C TYR A 63 -15.88 -6.10 7.22
N GLN A 64 -15.52 -5.81 8.47
CA GLN A 64 -15.14 -4.46 8.92
C GLN A 64 -13.68 -4.16 8.61
N VAL A 65 -13.42 -2.97 8.06
CA VAL A 65 -12.06 -2.44 7.85
C VAL A 65 -11.57 -1.83 9.16
N THR A 66 -10.93 -2.64 10.00
CA THR A 66 -10.34 -2.21 11.27
C THR A 66 -8.86 -1.89 11.11
N LYS A 67 -8.24 -1.31 12.14
CA LYS A 67 -6.79 -1.01 12.16
C LYS A 67 -5.89 -2.24 11.97
N LEU A 68 -6.42 -3.45 12.19
CA LEU A 68 -5.73 -4.71 11.90
C LEU A 68 -5.50 -4.92 10.39
N PHE A 69 -6.22 -4.21 9.53
CA PHE A 69 -6.03 -4.24 8.08
C PHE A 69 -4.59 -3.87 7.67
N GLY A 70 -3.89 -3.06 8.49
CA GLY A 70 -2.48 -2.73 8.33
C GLY A 70 -1.52 -3.94 8.35
N LEU A 71 -1.98 -5.10 8.82
CA LEU A 71 -1.15 -6.31 8.93
C LEU A 71 -0.65 -6.79 7.55
N GLY A 72 -1.46 -6.66 6.50
CA GLY A 72 -1.06 -7.03 5.15
C GLY A 72 0.08 -6.16 4.59
N HIS A 73 0.21 -4.92 5.09
CA HIS A 73 1.25 -3.99 4.66
C HIS A 73 2.65 -4.35 5.17
N VAL A 74 2.80 -5.39 5.99
CA VAL A 74 4.13 -5.96 6.31
C VAL A 74 4.89 -6.36 5.04
N PHE A 75 4.19 -6.86 4.01
CA PHE A 75 4.82 -7.23 2.74
C PHE A 75 5.27 -6.00 1.94
N TRP A 76 4.55 -4.88 2.05
CA TRP A 76 5.00 -3.60 1.52
C TRP A 76 6.27 -3.11 2.22
N ALA A 77 6.39 -3.26 3.54
CA ALA A 77 7.62 -2.94 4.27
C ALA A 77 8.81 -3.79 3.79
N VAL A 78 8.61 -5.10 3.60
CA VAL A 78 9.64 -5.99 3.06
C VAL A 78 10.06 -5.56 1.64
N ALA A 79 9.10 -5.27 0.76
CA ALA A 79 9.40 -4.79 -0.59
C ALA A 79 10.13 -3.44 -0.58
N PHE A 80 9.70 -2.51 0.28
CA PHE A 80 10.34 -1.22 0.47
C PHE A 80 11.81 -1.37 0.87
N VAL A 81 12.10 -2.20 1.89
CA VAL A 81 13.47 -2.47 2.34
C VAL A 81 14.31 -3.11 1.22
N TYR A 82 13.73 -4.05 0.46
CA TYR A 82 14.39 -4.65 -0.70
C TYR A 82 14.76 -3.60 -1.76
N ILE A 83 13.81 -2.74 -2.15
CA ILE A 83 14.02 -1.70 -3.16
C ILE A 83 15.04 -0.67 -2.65
N LEU A 84 14.90 -0.21 -1.41
CA LEU A 84 15.84 0.73 -0.79
C LEU A 84 17.27 0.18 -0.79
N ARG A 85 17.44 -1.10 -0.40
CA ARG A 85 18.74 -1.76 -0.43
C ARG A 85 19.33 -1.82 -1.83
N ARG A 86 18.52 -2.02 -2.86
CA ARG A 86 18.97 -2.02 -4.26
C ARG A 86 19.33 -0.61 -4.74
N TRP A 87 18.56 0.39 -4.34
CA TRP A 87 18.83 1.80 -4.60
C TRP A 87 20.17 2.22 -4.01
N LEU A 88 20.37 2.02 -2.71
CA LEU A 88 21.59 2.39 -2.00
C LEU A 88 22.84 1.68 -2.54
N LYS A 89 22.67 0.48 -3.13
CA LYS A 89 23.76 -0.27 -3.77
C LYS A 89 23.96 0.05 -5.26
N GLY A 90 23.26 1.05 -5.81
CA GLY A 90 23.36 1.41 -7.23
C GLY A 90 22.94 0.28 -8.18
N LYS A 91 22.05 -0.63 -7.74
CA LYS A 91 21.65 -1.81 -8.52
C LYS A 91 20.43 -1.58 -9.42
N ILE A 92 19.83 -0.40 -9.35
CA ILE A 92 18.72 0.01 -10.22
C ILE A 92 19.35 0.50 -11.52
N LYS A 93 19.20 -0.29 -12.58
CA LYS A 93 19.76 0.02 -13.90
C LYS A 93 18.63 0.47 -14.82
N LEU A 94 18.82 1.60 -15.46
CA LEU A 94 17.97 2.05 -16.56
C LEU A 94 18.40 1.37 -17.85
N GLN A 95 17.44 0.95 -18.66
CA GLN A 95 17.70 0.29 -19.94
C GLN A 95 17.38 1.27 -21.07
N GLY A 96 18.26 2.26 -21.29
CA GLY A 96 18.10 3.25 -22.35
C GLY A 96 17.28 4.49 -21.96
N PHE A 97 17.08 5.37 -22.95
CA PHE A 97 16.44 6.69 -22.82
C PHE A 97 15.07 6.77 -23.52
N ASP A 98 14.31 5.69 -23.53
CA ASP A 98 12.94 5.74 -24.05
C ASP A 98 11.95 6.32 -23.01
N ALA A 99 10.76 6.70 -23.47
CA ALA A 99 9.72 7.29 -22.61
C ALA A 99 9.28 6.34 -21.49
N TYR A 100 9.35 5.02 -21.71
CA TYR A 100 8.99 4.00 -20.73
C TYR A 100 9.98 3.97 -19.55
N ASN A 101 11.28 3.99 -19.83
CA ASN A 101 12.33 4.06 -18.81
C ASN A 101 12.26 5.38 -18.04
N LEU A 102 11.99 6.50 -18.72
CA LEU A 102 11.81 7.80 -18.06
C LEU A 102 10.60 7.80 -17.11
N ALA A 103 9.47 7.23 -17.53
CA ALA A 103 8.31 7.09 -16.67
C ALA A 103 8.61 6.22 -15.43
N TYR A 104 9.39 5.15 -15.59
CA TYR A 104 9.86 4.32 -14.47
C TYR A 104 10.76 5.09 -13.48
N VAL A 105 11.68 5.93 -13.99
CA VAL A 105 12.56 6.78 -13.16
C VAL A 105 11.78 7.70 -12.24
N VAL A 106 10.65 8.23 -12.72
CA VAL A 106 9.77 9.12 -11.93
C VAL A 106 8.88 8.30 -10.99
N TRP A 107 8.33 7.19 -11.50
CA TRP A 107 7.43 6.35 -10.74
C TRP A 107 8.09 5.72 -9.51
N LEU A 108 9.30 5.17 -9.63
CA LEU A 108 9.92 4.44 -8.53
C LEU A 108 10.13 5.30 -7.26
N PRO A 109 10.74 6.50 -7.32
CA PRO A 109 10.80 7.39 -6.16
C PRO A 109 9.41 7.79 -5.64
N THR A 110 8.45 8.01 -6.54
CA THR A 110 7.06 8.34 -6.17
C THR A 110 6.40 7.20 -5.38
N ALA A 111 6.59 5.95 -5.82
CA ALA A 111 6.12 4.76 -5.12
C ALA A 111 6.84 4.58 -3.78
N MET A 112 8.15 4.81 -3.72
CA MET A 112 8.92 4.75 -2.46
C MET A 112 8.44 5.80 -1.45
N LEU A 113 8.19 7.03 -1.88
CA LEU A 113 7.65 8.08 -1.02
C LEU A 113 6.23 7.73 -0.53
N THR A 114 5.39 7.23 -1.42
CA THR A 114 4.03 6.79 -1.08
C THR A 114 4.10 5.67 -0.03
N LEU A 115 4.96 4.65 -0.22
CA LEU A 115 5.16 3.58 0.76
C LEU A 115 5.60 4.09 2.12
N VAL A 116 6.52 5.05 2.19
CA VAL A 116 6.96 5.64 3.47
C VAL A 116 5.77 6.25 4.22
N VAL A 117 4.98 7.08 3.53
CA VAL A 117 3.82 7.74 4.14
C VAL A 117 2.80 6.69 4.60
N SER A 118 2.49 5.70 3.77
CA SER A 118 1.53 4.64 4.10
C SER A 118 1.98 3.79 5.27
N LEU A 119 3.24 3.35 5.28
CA LEU A 119 3.77 2.50 6.35
C LEU A 119 3.80 3.20 7.71
N VAL A 120 3.93 4.53 7.74
CA VAL A 120 3.79 5.31 8.99
C VAL A 120 2.35 5.23 9.52
N PHE A 121 1.35 5.39 8.66
CA PHE A 121 -0.06 5.23 9.04
C PHE A 121 -0.36 3.80 9.49
N ASP A 122 0.11 2.79 8.74
CA ASP A 122 -0.07 1.38 9.07
C ASP A 122 0.57 1.02 10.41
N GLY A 123 1.79 1.51 10.65
CA GLY A 123 2.50 1.30 11.92
C GLY A 123 1.74 1.91 13.10
N TYR A 124 1.24 3.15 12.94
CA TYR A 124 0.42 3.79 13.96
C TYR A 124 -0.86 3.00 14.24
N ASP A 125 -1.55 2.56 13.20
CA ASP A 125 -2.81 1.82 13.31
C ASP A 125 -2.62 0.46 13.98
N LEU A 126 -1.57 -0.29 13.62
CA LEU A 126 -1.25 -1.55 14.26
C LEU A 126 -0.89 -1.38 15.74
N VAL A 127 -0.11 -0.36 16.09
CA VAL A 127 0.22 -0.05 17.49
C VAL A 127 -1.04 0.34 18.27
N ALA A 128 -1.89 1.18 17.68
CA ALA A 128 -3.15 1.57 18.31
C ALA A 128 -4.09 0.36 18.51
N TYR A 129 -4.18 -0.54 17.53
CA TYR A 129 -4.95 -1.78 17.63
C TYR A 129 -4.40 -2.70 18.74
N ALA A 130 -3.08 -2.86 18.81
CA ALA A 130 -2.41 -3.63 19.87
C ALA A 130 -2.65 -3.06 21.27
N ASN A 131 -2.73 -1.72 21.39
CA ASN A 131 -3.08 -1.02 22.61
C ASN A 131 -4.60 -1.04 22.94
N GLY A 132 -5.41 -1.77 22.17
CA GLY A 132 -6.83 -2.00 22.45
C GLY A 132 -7.80 -1.12 21.67
N LEU A 133 -7.32 -0.20 20.81
CA LEU A 133 -8.20 0.61 19.96
C LEU A 133 -8.66 -0.20 18.73
N ARG A 134 -9.67 -1.04 18.94
CA ARG A 134 -10.18 -2.01 17.94
C ARG A 134 -11.33 -1.49 17.07
N MET A 135 -11.71 -0.23 17.24
CA MET A 135 -12.81 0.36 16.47
C MET A 135 -12.53 0.35 14.96
N PRO A 136 -13.57 0.28 14.11
CA PRO A 136 -13.44 0.42 12.67
C PRO A 136 -12.72 1.73 12.28
N LEU A 137 -11.94 1.68 11.19
CA LEU A 137 -11.18 2.84 10.72
C LEU A 137 -12.09 4.01 10.37
N ILE A 138 -13.27 3.75 9.83
CA ILE A 138 -14.26 4.77 9.45
C ILE A 138 -14.71 5.57 10.67
N GLU A 139 -15.06 4.87 11.76
CA GLU A 139 -15.46 5.52 13.01
C GLU A 139 -14.33 6.40 13.56
N TYR A 140 -13.09 5.92 13.48
CA TYR A 140 -11.93 6.66 13.96
C TYR A 140 -11.68 7.95 13.18
N TYR A 141 -11.78 7.90 11.85
CA TYR A 141 -11.51 9.06 10.99
C TYR A 141 -12.68 10.04 10.86
N ASN A 142 -13.90 9.63 11.20
CA ASN A 142 -15.06 10.53 11.21
C ASN A 142 -15.25 11.25 12.55
N GLN A 143 -14.50 10.88 13.59
CA GLN A 143 -14.48 11.57 14.89
C GLN A 143 -13.45 12.71 14.97
N ARG A 144 -12.61 12.90 13.94
CA ARG A 144 -11.54 13.89 13.88
C ARG A 144 -11.71 14.80 12.68
#